data_AF-A0A183UX93-F1
#
_entry.id   AF-A0A183UX93-F1
#
_cell.length_a   1.000
_cell.length_b   1.000
_cell.length_c   1.000
_cell.angle_alpha   90.00
_cell.angle_beta   90.00
_cell.angle_gamma   90.00
#
_symmetry.space_group_name_H-M   'P 1'
#
loop_
_entity.id
_entity.type
_entity.pdbx_description
1 polymer ?
#
loop_
_entity_poly.entity_id
_entity_poly.type
_entity_poly.pdbx_seq_one_letter_code
_entity_poly.pdbx_strand_id
1 'polypeptide(L)'
;MKLISLTFGHKIKSPVIGYFFLAYKTMEHMSTMKFAKGWKTWSGARYICTSLPQPYYFRRLSFFRQSGSSAEFTYIMLIQIEHLMVSAETALNLASSLRQRLSAYVGVYREIDFTVFS
;
A
#
# COMPACT_ATOMS: atom_id res chain seq x y z
N MET A 1 13.14 4.83 -3.02
CA MET A 1 12.01 5.78 -3.01
C MET A 1 11.73 6.18 -1.57
N LYS A 2 12.15 7.38 -1.14
CA LYS A 2 11.93 7.92 0.21
C LYS A 2 10.68 8.80 0.14
N LEU A 3 9.58 8.36 0.74
CA LEU A 3 8.45 9.25 1.00
C LEU A 3 8.69 9.89 2.37
N ILE A 4 9.11 11.15 2.36
CA ILE A 4 9.18 12.00 3.54
C ILE A 4 8.02 12.98 3.40
N SER A 5 7.03 12.88 4.28
CA SER A 5 5.97 13.87 4.39
C SER A 5 6.39 14.88 5.47
N LEU A 6 6.56 16.14 5.08
CA LEU A 6 6.78 17.25 6.02
C LEU A 6 5.47 18.02 6.10
N THR A 7 4.86 18.06 7.28
CA THR A 7 3.73 18.96 7.53
C THR A 7 3.95 19.71 8.85
N PHE A 8 4.16 21.02 8.73
CA PHE A 8 4.11 21.97 9.86
C PHE A 8 2.68 22.52 9.93
N GLY A 9 2.02 22.38 11.08
CA GLY A 9 0.72 23.01 11.33
C GLY A 9 -0.12 22.29 12.38
N HIS A 10 -0.83 23.06 13.20
CA HIS A 10 -1.66 22.67 14.35
C HIS A 10 -2.34 21.29 14.24
N LYS A 11 -2.08 20.42 15.23
CA LYS A 11 -2.54 19.03 15.31
C LYS A 11 -4.04 18.95 15.64
N ILE A 12 -4.89 18.98 14.61
CA ILE A 12 -6.16 18.26 14.67
C ILE A 12 -5.77 16.77 14.70
N LYS A 13 -6.28 15.97 15.66
CA LYS A 13 -6.02 14.53 15.70
C LYS A 13 -6.58 13.89 14.42
N SER A 14 -5.74 13.79 13.39
CA SER A 14 -6.08 13.08 12.17
C SER A 14 -6.31 11.61 12.51
N PRO A 15 -7.25 10.93 11.82
CA PRO A 15 -7.39 9.48 11.96
C PRO A 15 -6.03 8.82 11.75
N VAL A 16 -5.70 7.78 12.53
CA VAL A 16 -4.40 7.11 12.41
C VAL A 16 -4.33 6.43 11.04
N ILE A 17 -3.66 7.08 10.10
CA ILE A 17 -3.50 6.61 8.73
C ILE A 17 -2.44 5.53 8.72
N GLY A 18 -2.77 4.40 8.08
CA GLY A 18 -1.81 3.38 7.71
C GLY A 18 -1.79 3.14 6.21
N TYR A 19 -0.77 2.40 5.79
CA TYR A 19 -0.52 2.09 4.40
C TYR A 19 -0.26 0.60 4.23
N PHE A 20 -0.95 -0.02 3.27
CA PHE A 20 -0.45 -1.24 2.66
C PHE A 20 0.43 -0.87 1.48
N PHE A 21 1.62 -1.47 1.45
CA PHE A 21 2.55 -1.40 0.34
C PHE A 21 2.65 -2.79 -0.28
N LEU A 22 2.30 -2.89 -1.56
CA LEU A 22 2.37 -4.14 -2.31
C LEU A 22 3.34 -3.96 -3.48
N ALA A 23 4.38 -4.78 -3.55
CA ALA A 23 5.35 -4.75 -4.65
C ALA A 23 5.32 -6.06 -5.44
N TYR A 24 5.28 -5.93 -6.76
CA TYR A 24 5.10 -7.06 -7.69
C TYR A 24 6.34 -7.18 -8.56
N LYS A 25 6.97 -8.35 -8.49
CA LYS A 25 7.98 -8.79 -9.45
C LYS A 25 7.25 -9.49 -10.59
N THR A 26 7.30 -8.95 -11.80
CA THR A 26 6.65 -9.58 -12.95
C THR A 26 7.61 -10.46 -13.73
N MET A 27 7.10 -11.60 -14.19
CA MET A 27 7.73 -12.41 -15.25
C MET A 27 7.61 -11.69 -16.60
N GLU A 28 8.47 -12.03 -17.57
CA GLU A 28 8.63 -11.32 -18.85
C GLU A 28 7.29 -11.06 -19.59
N HIS A 29 6.34 -11.99 -19.49
CA HIS A 29 5.04 -11.94 -20.18
C HIS A 29 4.01 -10.97 -19.53
N MET A 30 4.25 -10.53 -18.29
CA MET A 30 3.36 -9.61 -17.55
C MET A 30 3.73 -8.12 -17.71
N SER A 31 4.72 -7.81 -18.56
CA SER A 31 5.17 -6.46 -18.86
C SER A 31 4.32 -5.74 -19.94
N THR A 32 3.40 -6.46 -20.59
CA THR A 32 2.60 -5.89 -21.69
C THR A 32 1.61 -4.83 -21.20
N MET A 33 1.34 -3.83 -22.04
CA MET A 33 0.36 -2.77 -21.72
C MET A 33 -1.06 -3.34 -21.52
N LYS A 34 -1.39 -4.45 -22.20
CA LYS A 34 -2.66 -5.17 -22.04
C LYS A 34 -2.79 -5.74 -20.63
N PHE A 35 -1.72 -6.32 -20.08
CA PHE A 35 -1.70 -6.80 -18.70
C PHE A 35 -1.81 -5.64 -17.70
N ALA A 36 -1.07 -4.55 -17.94
CA ALA A 36 -1.13 -3.36 -17.09
C ALA A 36 -2.55 -2.77 -17.00
N LYS A 37 -3.35 -2.76 -18.08
CA LYS A 37 -4.74 -2.30 -18.05
C LYS A 37 -5.63 -3.10 -17.07
N GLY A 38 -5.32 -4.37 -16.83
CA GLY A 38 -6.05 -5.25 -15.93
C GLY A 38 -5.64 -5.16 -14.45
N TRP A 39 -4.81 -4.19 -14.06
CA TRP A 39 -4.15 -4.14 -12.75
C TRP A 39 -5.09 -4.26 -11.56
N LYS A 40 -6.28 -3.64 -11.60
CA LYS A 40 -7.24 -3.70 -10.49
C LYS A 40 -7.66 -5.12 -10.12
N THR A 41 -7.61 -6.05 -11.08
CA THR A 41 -7.97 -7.45 -10.88
C THR A 41 -6.75 -8.24 -10.39
N TRP A 42 -5.65 -8.21 -11.13
CA TRP A 42 -4.50 -9.08 -10.83
C TRP A 42 -3.69 -8.61 -9.62
N SER A 43 -3.72 -7.32 -9.29
CA SER A 43 -3.06 -6.78 -8.08
C SER A 43 -3.88 -7.00 -6.80
N GLY A 44 -5.07 -7.60 -6.90
CA GLY A 44 -5.95 -7.74 -5.75
C GLY A 44 -6.55 -6.42 -5.23
N ALA A 45 -6.41 -5.31 -5.95
CA ALA A 45 -6.93 -4.00 -5.52
C ALA A 45 -8.43 -4.06 -5.19
N ARG A 46 -9.23 -4.72 -6.06
CA ARG A 46 -10.66 -4.91 -5.81
C ARG A 46 -10.91 -5.70 -4.54
N TYR A 47 -10.23 -6.84 -4.39
CA TYR A 47 -10.36 -7.70 -3.22
C TYR A 47 -10.02 -6.95 -1.93
N ILE A 48 -8.93 -6.19 -1.91
CA ILE A 48 -8.52 -5.43 -0.72
C ILE A 48 -9.59 -4.40 -0.37
N CYS A 49 -10.01 -3.56 -1.32
CA CYS A 49 -10.99 -2.50 -1.06
C CYS A 49 -12.34 -3.06 -0.57
N THR A 50 -12.75 -4.24 -1.00
CA THR A 50 -14.02 -4.86 -0.57
C THR A 50 -13.91 -5.69 0.71
N SER A 51 -12.70 -6.08 1.11
CA SER A 51 -12.48 -6.98 2.25
C SER A 51 -12.05 -6.25 3.53
N LEU A 52 -12.03 -4.91 3.52
CA LEU A 52 -11.67 -4.14 4.71
C LEU A 52 -12.75 -4.31 5.79
N PRO A 53 -12.42 -4.88 6.95
CA PRO A 53 -13.36 -4.91 8.07
C PRO A 53 -13.52 -3.50 8.64
N GLN A 54 -14.68 -3.19 9.22
CA GLN A 54 -14.82 -2.00 10.04
C GLN A 54 -13.86 -2.08 11.25
N PRO A 55 -13.28 -0.97 11.73
CA PRO A 55 -13.51 0.42 11.31
C PRO A 55 -12.54 0.93 10.23
N TYR A 56 -11.97 0.05 9.40
CA TYR A 56 -11.02 0.47 8.37
C TYR A 56 -11.73 1.04 7.16
N TYR A 57 -11.36 2.26 6.78
CA TYR A 57 -11.92 2.93 5.62
C TYR A 57 -10.84 3.17 4.56
N PHE A 58 -11.15 2.74 3.35
CA PHE A 58 -10.32 3.02 2.19
C PHE A 58 -10.30 4.52 1.91
N ARG A 59 -9.10 5.11 1.78
CA ARG A 59 -8.94 6.54 1.49
C ARG A 59 -8.39 6.80 0.11
N ARG A 60 -7.31 6.09 -0.27
CA ARG A 60 -6.62 6.31 -1.55
C ARG A 60 -5.95 5.03 -2.01
N LEU A 61 -5.98 4.80 -3.32
CA LEU A 61 -5.21 3.77 -3.98
C LEU A 61 -4.34 4.42 -5.04
N SER A 62 -3.06 4.06 -5.04
CA SER A 62 -2.11 4.50 -6.04
C SER A 62 -1.39 3.29 -6.61
N PHE A 63 -1.32 3.22 -7.93
CA PHE A 63 -0.67 2.13 -8.64
C PHE A 63 0.38 2.71 -9.56
N PHE A 64 1.61 2.25 -9.36
CA PHE A 64 2.79 2.73 -10.06
C PHE A 64 3.39 1.60 -10.87
N ARG A 65 3.83 1.94 -12.06
CA ARG A 65 4.62 1.08 -12.93
C ARG A 65 6.03 1.65 -12.99
N GLN A 66 7.01 0.77 -12.91
CA GLN A 66 8.41 1.11 -13.12
C GLN A 66 8.60 1.80 -14.48
N SER A 67 9.41 2.85 -14.48
CA SER A 67 9.94 3.48 -15.69
C SER A 67 11.42 3.14 -15.79
N GLY A 68 11.85 2.47 -16.86
CA GLY A 68 13.23 1.98 -17.04
C GLY A 68 13.48 0.57 -16.48
N SER A 69 14.74 0.13 -16.46
CA SER A 69 15.15 -1.25 -16.15
C SER A 69 15.87 -1.44 -14.81
N SER A 70 16.00 -0.39 -13.99
CA SER A 70 16.86 -0.39 -12.80
C SER A 70 16.21 -0.86 -11.49
N ALA A 71 14.89 -1.02 -11.43
CA ALA A 71 14.20 -1.45 -10.22
C ALA A 71 13.88 -2.95 -10.24
N GLU A 72 13.93 -3.57 -9.07
CA GLU A 72 13.58 -4.98 -8.88
C GLU A 72 12.07 -5.24 -9.05
N PHE A 73 11.24 -4.25 -8.74
CA PHE A 73 9.78 -4.34 -8.80
C PHE A 73 9.22 -3.56 -9.98
N THR A 74 8.48 -4.25 -10.84
CA THR A 74 7.85 -3.65 -12.02
C THR A 74 6.59 -2.87 -11.68
N TYR A 75 5.87 -3.28 -10.63
CA TYR A 75 4.69 -2.57 -10.15
C TYR A 75 4.70 -2.41 -8.64
N ILE A 76 4.20 -1.27 -8.20
CA ILE A 76 4.01 -0.95 -6.79
C ILE A 76 2.59 -0.44 -6.61
N MET A 77 1.89 -0.93 -5.59
CA MET A 77 0.59 -0.45 -5.18
C MET A 77 0.67 0.07 -3.74
N LEU A 78 0.19 1.28 -3.52
CA LEU A 78 0.07 1.90 -2.20
C LEU A 78 -1.41 2.11 -1.90
N ILE A 79 -1.87 1.60 -0.76
CA ILE A 79 -3.25 1.73 -0.31
C ILE A 79 -3.23 2.46 1.03
N GLN A 80 -3.80 3.65 1.05
CA GLN A 80 -3.99 4.45 2.25
C GLN A 80 -5.31 4.05 2.91
N ILE A 81 -5.25 3.71 4.19
CA ILE A 81 -6.39 3.24 4.97
C ILE A 81 -6.46 4.03 6.27
N GLU A 82 -7.65 4.55 6.56
CA GLU A 82 -7.96 5.21 7.82
C GLU A 82 -8.17 4.17 8.92
N HIS A 83 -7.72 4.50 10.13
CA HIS A 83 -7.82 3.66 11.32
C HIS A 83 -7.06 2.33 11.25
N LEU A 84 -6.26 2.06 10.21
CA LEU A 84 -5.54 0.78 10.03
C LEU A 84 -4.75 0.38 11.28
N MET A 85 -4.16 1.36 11.95
CA MET A 85 -3.27 1.15 13.10
C MET A 85 -3.96 1.33 14.46
N VAL A 86 -5.30 1.35 14.48
CA VAL A 86 -6.07 1.23 15.74
C VAL A 86 -5.85 -0.15 16.37
N SER A 87 -5.70 -1.19 15.55
CA SER A 87 -5.30 -2.55 15.97
C SER A 87 -4.20 -3.08 15.06
N ALA A 88 -2.99 -3.23 15.60
CA ALA A 88 -1.86 -3.79 14.87
C ALA A 88 -2.12 -5.26 14.50
N GLU A 89 -2.78 -6.02 15.36
CA GLU A 89 -3.12 -7.42 15.12
C GLU A 89 -4.01 -7.57 13.88
N THR A 90 -5.10 -6.81 13.80
CA THR A 90 -6.04 -6.88 12.68
C THR A 90 -5.36 -6.46 11.36
N ALA A 91 -4.50 -5.45 11.39
CA ALA A 91 -3.72 -5.04 10.21
C ALA A 91 -2.72 -6.13 9.77
N LEU A 92 -2.05 -6.79 10.72
CA LEU A 92 -1.12 -7.89 10.44
C LEU A 92 -1.84 -9.14 9.93
N ASN A 93 -3.01 -9.46 10.48
CA ASN A 93 -3.85 -10.57 10.01
C ASN A 93 -4.31 -10.34 8.57
N LEU A 94 -4.75 -9.11 8.25
CA LEU A 94 -5.08 -8.73 6.88
C LEU A 94 -3.85 -8.83 5.97
N ALA A 95 -2.69 -8.34 6.40
CA ALA A 95 -1.43 -8.46 5.64
C ALA A 95 -1.08 -9.91 5.33
N SER A 96 -1.19 -10.80 6.31
CA SER A 96 -0.92 -12.23 6.16
C SER A 96 -1.89 -12.88 5.17
N SER A 97 -3.18 -12.56 5.25
CA SER A 97 -4.19 -13.00 4.26
C SER A 97 -3.85 -12.53 2.84
N LEU A 98 -3.38 -11.28 2.69
CA LEU A 98 -2.96 -10.75 1.39
C LEU A 98 -1.71 -11.45 0.85
N ARG A 99 -0.71 -11.75 1.68
CA ARG A 99 0.49 -12.50 1.26
C ARG A 99 0.18 -13.90 0.77
N GLN A 100 -0.83 -14.56 1.34
CA GLN A 100 -1.24 -15.90 0.92
C GLN A 100 -2.00 -15.87 -0.42
N ARG A 101 -2.71 -14.78 -0.72
CA ARG A 101 -3.58 -14.66 -1.90
C ARG A 101 -2.90 -13.99 -3.10
N LEU A 102 -1.90 -13.13 -2.85
CA LEU A 102 -1.27 -12.30 -3.86
C LEU A 102 0.18 -12.70 -4.04
N SER A 103 0.63 -12.76 -5.29
CA SER A 103 2.04 -12.89 -5.68
C SER A 103 2.79 -11.56 -5.53
N ALA A 104 2.66 -10.94 -4.35
CA ALA A 104 3.21 -9.64 -4.03
C ALA A 104 3.96 -9.67 -2.70
N TYR A 105 5.01 -8.87 -2.60
CA TYR A 105 5.56 -8.50 -1.30
C TYR A 105 4.59 -7.54 -0.63
N VAL A 106 4.14 -7.85 0.59
CA VAL A 106 3.16 -7.03 1.33
C VAL A 106 3.78 -6.49 2.62
N GLY A 107 3.85 -5.17 2.72
CA GLY A 107 4.24 -4.43 3.91
C GLY A 107 3.10 -3.58 4.47
N VAL A 108 3.11 -3.37 5.79
CA VAL A 108 2.18 -2.47 6.48
C VAL A 108 2.99 -1.39 7.16
N TYR A 109 2.60 -0.13 6.94
CA TYR A 109 3.30 1.03 7.46
C TYR A 109 2.33 1.96 8.17
N ARG A 110 2.82 2.65 9.19
CA ARG A 110 2.11 3.75 9.85
C ARG A 110 2.88 5.04 9.66
N GLU A 111 2.17 6.15 9.53
CA GLU A 111 2.81 7.46 9.58
C GLU A 111 3.38 7.67 11.00
N ILE A 112 4.62 8.14 11.07
CA ILE A 112 5.28 8.52 12.32
C ILE A 112 5.72 9.97 12.21
N ASP A 113 5.26 10.81 13.13
CA ASP A 113 5.85 12.13 13.33
C ASP A 113 7.07 11.95 14.22
N PHE A 114 8.23 12.44 13.80
CA PHE A 114 9.40 12.55 14.68
C PHE A 114 10.03 13.93 14.52
N THR A 115 10.47 14.49 15.64
CA THR A 115 11.21 15.75 15.67
C THR A 115 12.70 15.42 15.54
N VAL A 116 13.36 16.03 14.56
CA VAL A 116 14.82 15.94 14.45
C VAL A 116 15.40 17.05 15.32
N PHE A 117 16.10 16.68 16.39
CA PHE A 117 16.90 17.62 17.16
C PHE A 117 18.24 17.79 16.44
N SER A 118 18.46 18.99 15.90
CA SER A 118 19.74 19.44 15.34
C SER A 118 20.59 20.12 16.42
#